data_AF-A0A7J7I8C7-F1
#
_entry.id   AF-A0A7J7I8C7-F1
#
_cell.length_a   1.000
_cell.length_b   1.000
_cell.length_c   1.000
_cell.angle_alpha   90.00
_cell.angle_beta   90.00
_cell.angle_gamma   90.00
#
_symmetry.space_group_name_H-M   'P 1'
#
loop_
_entity.id
_entity.type
_entity.pdbx_description
1 polymer ?
#
loop_
_entity_poly.entity_id
_entity_poly.type
_entity_poly.pdbx_seq_one_letter_code
_entity_poly.pdbx_strand_id
1 'polypeptide(L)'
;MVVPENMCRYECFYMAKLAQQANRYTDTVNFMEKLIVSSSSSGSELTIEERNLLSTATKKVIDSLRAARQALSSTKQNHNNHVALVTDYKSKIESELSHICNRVLNLLEKHLIPSASKSESKVFYLKTKGDCY
;
A
#
# COMPACT_ATOMS: atom_id res chain seq x y z
N MET A 1 1.06 13.89 -14.41
CA MET A 1 2.54 13.81 -14.44
C MET A 1 2.91 12.45 -15.01
N VAL A 2 3.55 12.40 -16.17
CA VAL A 2 3.92 11.14 -16.84
C VAL A 2 5.07 10.54 -16.04
N VAL A 3 4.80 9.42 -15.35
CA VAL A 3 5.84 8.69 -14.62
C VAL A 3 6.64 7.90 -15.66
N PRO A 4 7.98 8.04 -15.73
CA PRO A 4 8.81 7.24 -16.63
C PRO A 4 8.58 5.74 -16.44
N GLU A 5 8.41 5.00 -17.54
CA GLU A 5 8.08 3.56 -17.51
C GLU A 5 9.23 2.69 -17.02
N ASN A 6 10.49 3.14 -17.19
CA ASN A 6 11.68 2.44 -16.73
C ASN A 6 12.44 3.30 -15.72
N MET A 7 12.21 3.05 -14.44
CA MET A 7 12.81 3.78 -13.33
C MET A 7 13.67 2.81 -12.51
N CYS A 8 14.92 3.17 -12.22
CA CYS A 8 15.81 2.31 -11.44
C CYS A 8 15.43 2.32 -9.94
N ARG A 9 16.01 1.41 -9.15
CA ARG A 9 15.72 1.27 -7.70
C ARG A 9 15.87 2.60 -6.95
N TYR A 10 16.94 3.34 -7.24
CA TYR A 10 17.23 4.63 -6.60
C TYR A 10 16.16 5.69 -6.93
N GLU A 11 15.81 5.83 -8.21
CA GLU A 11 14.78 6.78 -8.64
C GLU A 11 13.40 6.42 -8.08
N CYS A 12 13.04 5.13 -8.05
CA CYS A 12 11.80 4.67 -7.42
C CYS A 12 11.76 5.04 -5.93
N PHE A 13 12.86 4.82 -5.21
CA PHE A 13 12.94 5.16 -3.79
C PHE A 13 12.86 6.67 -3.56
N TYR A 14 13.55 7.46 -4.39
CA TYR A 14 13.50 8.92 -4.33
C TYR A 14 12.08 9.45 -4.57
N MET A 15 11.39 8.94 -5.60
CA MET A 15 9.99 9.30 -5.87
C MET A 15 9.05 8.87 -4.74
N ALA A 16 9.27 7.69 -4.15
CA ALA A 16 8.50 7.22 -2.99
C ALA A 16 8.65 8.17 -1.79
N LYS A 17 9.86 8.69 -1.54
CA LYS A 17 10.14 9.69 -0.49
C LYS A 17 9.46 11.03 -0.77
N LEU A 18 9.53 11.54 -2.00
CA LEU A 18 8.83 12.77 -2.38
C LEU A 18 7.30 12.62 -2.20
N ALA A 19 6.74 11.48 -2.63
CA ALA A 19 5.33 11.17 -2.42
C ALA A 19 4.97 11.10 -0.93
N GLN A 20 5.84 10.52 -0.10
CA GLN A 20 5.64 10.48 1.36
C GLN A 20 5.60 11.90 1.95
N GLN A 21 6.52 12.77 1.55
CA GLN A 21 6.56 14.17 2.00
C GLN A 21 5.31 14.95 1.60
N ALA A 22 4.75 14.63 0.42
CA ALA A 22 3.49 15.18 -0.06
C ALA A 22 2.23 14.53 0.55
N ASN A 23 2.39 13.59 1.50
CA ASN A 23 1.30 12.77 2.08
C ASN A 23 0.49 11.97 1.03
N ARG A 24 1.09 11.70 -0.12
CA ARG A 24 0.53 10.92 -1.23
C ARG A 24 0.85 9.44 -1.05
N TYR A 25 0.34 8.83 0.02
CA TYR A 25 0.75 7.47 0.42
C TYR A 25 0.39 6.37 -0.60
N THR A 26 -0.70 6.52 -1.36
CA THR A 26 -1.02 5.61 -2.47
C THR A 26 0.08 5.63 -3.52
N ASP A 27 0.62 6.81 -3.82
CA ASP A 27 1.70 6.97 -4.80
C ASP A 27 3.01 6.42 -4.24
N THR A 28 3.28 6.61 -2.94
CA THR A 28 4.42 5.98 -2.25
C THR A 28 4.37 4.45 -2.39
N VAL A 29 3.21 3.81 -2.16
CA VAL A 29 3.06 2.36 -2.34
C VAL A 29 3.31 1.96 -3.80
N ASN A 30 2.81 2.73 -4.77
CA ASN A 30 3.02 2.46 -6.19
C ASN A 30 4.51 2.51 -6.58
N PHE A 31 5.27 3.49 -6.08
CA PHE A 31 6.72 3.57 -6.35
C PHE A 31 7.51 2.45 -5.66
N MET A 32 7.13 2.10 -4.42
CA MET A 32 7.75 0.98 -3.71
C MET A 32 7.47 -0.37 -4.37
N GLU A 33 6.26 -0.57 -4.91
CA GLU A 33 5.93 -1.76 -5.69
C GLU A 33 6.81 -1.89 -6.93
N LYS A 34 6.96 -0.81 -7.71
CA LYS A 34 7.88 -0.78 -8.86
C LYS A 34 9.31 -1.10 -8.47
N LEU A 35 9.77 -0.55 -7.34
CA LEU A 35 11.08 -0.82 -6.78
C LEU A 35 11.26 -2.33 -6.51
N ILE A 36 10.30 -2.96 -5.83
CA ILE A 36 10.35 -4.38 -5.45
C ILE A 36 10.35 -5.27 -6.70
N VAL A 37 9.45 -5.00 -7.65
CA VAL A 37 9.31 -5.81 -8.87
C VAL A 37 10.56 -5.69 -9.74
N SER A 38 11.10 -4.48 -9.92
CA SER A 38 12.32 -4.27 -10.73
C SER A 38 13.58 -4.84 -10.07
N SER A 39 13.67 -4.83 -8.74
CA SER A 39 14.82 -5.36 -7.99
C SER A 39 14.77 -6.87 -7.72
N SER A 40 13.65 -7.52 -8.03
CA SER A 40 13.50 -8.96 -7.80
C SER A 40 14.44 -9.82 -8.65
N SER A 41 14.87 -9.33 -9.82
CA SER A 41 15.83 -10.02 -10.69
C SER A 41 17.27 -9.96 -10.15
N SER A 42 17.60 -8.99 -9.30
CA SER A 42 18.95 -8.83 -8.72
C SER A 42 19.11 -9.49 -7.35
N GLY A 43 18.05 -10.09 -6.80
CA GLY A 43 18.08 -10.80 -5.51
C GLY A 43 18.38 -9.91 -4.30
N SER A 44 18.32 -8.58 -4.46
CA SER A 44 18.70 -7.62 -3.43
C SER A 44 17.54 -7.32 -2.47
N GLU A 45 17.69 -7.73 -1.21
CA GLU A 45 16.73 -7.43 -0.14
C GLU A 45 16.45 -5.93 0.02
N LEU A 46 15.26 -5.59 0.52
CA LEU A 46 14.97 -4.24 0.97
C LEU A 46 15.81 -3.88 2.19
N THR A 47 16.39 -2.69 2.14
CA THR A 47 17.00 -2.02 3.29
C THR A 47 15.95 -1.77 4.37
N ILE A 48 16.40 -1.51 5.60
CA ILE A 48 15.53 -1.18 6.73
C ILE A 48 14.67 0.04 6.40
N GLU A 49 15.25 1.04 5.73
CA GLU A 49 14.55 2.27 5.37
C GLU A 49 13.47 2.04 4.31
N GLU A 50 13.78 1.32 3.23
CA GLU A 50 12.81 0.94 2.19
C GLU A 50 11.65 0.13 2.77
N ARG A 51 11.97 -0.83 3.64
CA ARG A 51 10.98 -1.68 4.31
C ARG A 51 10.06 -0.86 5.21
N ASN A 52 10.62 0.04 6.01
CA ASN A 52 9.85 0.92 6.89
C ASN A 52 8.97 1.89 6.09
N LEU A 53 9.46 2.40 4.95
CA LEU A 53 8.70 3.25 4.05
C LEU A 53 7.48 2.52 3.48
N LEU A 54 7.65 1.29 2.98
CA LEU A 54 6.56 0.46 2.47
C LEU A 54 5.50 0.20 3.53
N SER A 55 5.90 -0.23 4.73
CA SER A 55 4.98 -0.52 5.83
C SER A 55 4.22 0.72 6.28
N THR A 56 4.91 1.84 6.45
CA THR A 56 4.31 3.11 6.86
C THR A 56 3.30 3.60 5.82
N ALA A 57 3.67 3.59 4.54
CA ALA A 57 2.77 4.04 3.46
C ALA A 57 1.53 3.14 3.36
N THR A 58 1.71 1.82 3.40
CA THR A 58 0.61 0.85 3.37
C THR A 58 -0.37 1.10 4.51
N LYS A 59 0.14 1.20 5.74
CA LYS A 59 -0.67 1.48 6.93
C LYS A 59 -1.44 2.78 6.76
N LYS A 60 -0.80 3.85 6.29
CA LYS A 60 -1.45 5.16 6.08
C LYS A 60 -2.58 5.12 5.05
N VAL A 61 -2.41 4.38 3.95
CA VAL A 61 -3.49 4.20 2.96
C VAL A 61 -4.68 3.45 3.58
N ILE A 62 -4.40 2.33 4.27
CA ILE A 62 -5.42 1.51 4.92
C ILE A 62 -6.18 2.32 5.99
N ASP A 63 -5.46 3.04 6.85
CA ASP A 63 -6.05 3.87 7.91
C ASP A 63 -6.95 4.96 7.32
N SER A 64 -6.52 5.60 6.22
CA SER A 64 -7.32 6.61 5.51
C SER A 64 -8.62 6.02 4.95
N LEU A 65 -8.57 4.82 4.35
CA LEU A 65 -9.74 4.14 3.79
C LEU A 65 -10.71 3.69 4.89
N ARG A 66 -10.19 3.17 6.01
CA ARG A 66 -11.00 2.80 7.19
C ARG A 66 -11.70 4.02 7.79
N ALA A 67 -10.99 5.15 7.92
CA ALA A 67 -11.59 6.40 8.38
C ALA A 67 -12.70 6.90 7.43
N ALA A 68 -12.48 6.83 6.12
CA ALA A 68 -13.50 7.18 5.12
C ALA A 68 -14.74 6.27 5.20
N ARG A 69 -14.54 4.95 5.32
CA ARG A 69 -15.64 3.98 5.53
C ARG A 69 -16.42 4.28 6.81
N GLN A 70 -15.73 4.60 7.91
CA GLN A 70 -16.36 4.93 9.19
C GLN A 70 -17.22 6.21 9.08
N ALA A 71 -16.71 7.25 8.41
CA ALA A 71 -17.44 8.50 8.19
C ALA A 71 -18.73 8.29 7.37
N LEU A 72 -18.71 7.42 6.36
CA LEU A 72 -19.92 7.06 5.61
C LEU A 72 -20.89 6.19 6.42
N SER A 73 -20.38 5.43 7.39
CA SER A 73 -21.20 4.57 8.25
C SER A 73 -21.96 5.37 9.31
N SER A 74 -21.40 6.50 9.76
CA SER A 74 -22.05 7.42 10.72
C SER A 74 -23.01 8.43 10.08
N THR A 75 -23.02 8.53 8.74
CA THR A 75 -23.93 9.41 8.01
C THR A 75 -25.37 8.92 8.16
N LYS A 76 -26.19 9.62 8.96
CA LYS A 76 -27.63 9.34 9.11
C LYS A 76 -28.35 9.66 7.81
N GLN A 77 -28.97 8.64 7.20
CA GLN A 77 -29.78 8.80 6.00
C GLN A 77 -31.11 9.46 6.36
N ASN A 78 -31.17 10.78 6.23
CA ASN A 78 -32.39 11.53 6.56
C ASN A 78 -33.44 11.51 5.43
N HIS A 79 -33.11 11.00 4.23
CA HIS A 79 -34.05 10.92 3.10
C HIS A 79 -33.77 9.67 2.25
N ASN A 80 -34.81 8.86 1.99
CA ASN A 80 -34.76 7.58 1.27
C ASN A 80 -34.14 7.62 -0.15
N ASN A 81 -33.91 8.81 -0.72
CA ASN A 81 -33.49 8.98 -2.10
C ASN A 81 -31.97 8.92 -2.33
N HIS A 82 -31.14 8.91 -1.29
CA HIS A 82 -29.67 8.87 -1.41
C HIS A 82 -29.04 7.56 -0.92
N VAL A 83 -29.86 6.56 -0.56
CA VAL A 83 -29.39 5.30 0.01
C VAL A 83 -28.49 4.54 -0.95
N ALA A 84 -28.89 4.46 -2.22
CA ALA A 84 -28.11 3.80 -3.27
C ALA A 84 -26.73 4.45 -3.46
N LEU A 85 -26.67 5.79 -3.59
CA LEU A 85 -25.41 6.51 -3.79
C LEU A 85 -24.41 6.30 -2.64
N VAL A 86 -24.89 6.33 -1.40
CA VAL A 86 -24.04 6.08 -0.22
C VAL A 86 -23.56 4.63 -0.21
N THR A 87 -24.43 3.69 -0.59
CA THR A 87 -24.09 2.25 -0.64
C THR A 87 -23.04 1.96 -1.71
N ASP A 88 -23.21 2.50 -2.91
CA ASP A 88 -22.24 2.36 -4.01
C ASP A 88 -20.88 2.93 -3.64
N TYR A 89 -20.86 4.10 -2.99
CA TYR A 89 -19.61 4.72 -2.57
C TYR A 89 -18.92 3.95 -1.43
N LYS A 90 -19.68 3.36 -0.50
CA LYS A 90 -19.12 2.41 0.50
C LYS A 90 -18.48 1.21 -0.19
N SER A 91 -19.17 0.60 -1.16
CA SER A 91 -18.63 -0.54 -1.93
C SER A 91 -17.35 -0.19 -2.68
N LYS A 92 -17.24 1.04 -3.21
CA LYS A 92 -16.00 1.53 -3.82
C LYS A 92 -14.84 1.56 -2.82
N ILE A 93 -15.06 2.10 -1.61
CA ILE A 93 -14.03 2.13 -0.56
C ILE A 93 -13.61 0.71 -0.14
N GLU A 94 -14.57 -0.21 0.01
CA GLU A 94 -14.25 -1.63 0.30
C GLU A 94 -13.41 -2.27 -0.80
N SER A 95 -13.71 -1.97 -2.06
CA SER A 95 -12.93 -2.45 -3.19
C SER A 95 -11.52 -1.86 -3.19
N GLU A 96 -11.35 -0.57 -2.89
CA GLU A 96 -10.04 0.08 -2.79
C GLU A 96 -9.20 -0.51 -1.64
N LEU A 97 -9.84 -0.77 -0.49
CA LEU A 97 -9.22 -1.40 0.67
C LEU A 97 -8.76 -2.84 0.37
N SER A 98 -9.65 -3.63 -0.22
CA SER A 98 -9.33 -5.01 -0.62
C SER A 98 -8.20 -5.03 -1.64
N HIS A 99 -8.25 -4.12 -2.62
CA HIS A 99 -7.24 -4.01 -3.66
C HIS A 99 -5.86 -3.65 -3.10
N ILE A 100 -5.74 -2.68 -2.17
CA ILE A 100 -4.44 -2.32 -1.60
C ILE A 100 -3.87 -3.44 -0.73
N CYS A 101 -4.69 -4.10 0.09
CA CYS A 101 -4.25 -5.25 0.89
C CYS A 101 -3.75 -6.39 0.00
N ASN A 102 -4.52 -6.75 -1.04
CA ASN A 102 -4.14 -7.81 -1.98
C ASN A 102 -2.84 -7.50 -2.74
N ARG A 103 -2.61 -6.24 -3.12
CA ARG A 103 -1.35 -5.83 -3.75
C ARG A 103 -0.17 -6.05 -2.82
N VAL A 104 -0.26 -5.59 -1.57
CA VAL A 104 0.83 -5.74 -0.60
C VAL A 104 1.06 -7.20 -0.23
N LEU A 105 -0.01 -7.98 -0.03
CA LEU A 105 0.07 -9.43 0.20
C LEU A 105 0.81 -10.14 -0.94
N ASN A 106 0.48 -9.81 -2.20
CA ASN A 106 1.17 -10.35 -3.36
C ASN A 106 2.68 -10.01 -3.35
N LEU A 107 3.05 -8.77 -3.01
CA LEU A 107 4.46 -8.38 -2.92
C LEU A 107 5.20 -9.14 -1.82
N LEU A 108 4.55 -9.31 -0.67
CA LEU A 108 5.11 -10.06 0.45
C LEU A 108 5.34 -11.52 0.07
N GLU A 109 4.35 -12.19 -0.51
CA GLU A 109 4.40 -13.62 -0.81
C GLU A 109 5.31 -13.95 -1.98
N LYS A 110 5.29 -13.14 -3.06
CA LYS A 110 6.04 -13.44 -4.28
C LYS A 110 7.48 -12.96 -4.25
N HIS A 111 7.77 -11.88 -3.52
CA HIS A 111 9.07 -11.20 -3.60
C HIS A 111 9.77 -11.10 -2.24
N LEU A 112 9.11 -10.51 -1.23
CA LEU A 112 9.80 -10.09 -0.01
C LEU A 112 10.09 -11.25 0.96
N ILE A 113 9.11 -12.12 1.23
CA ILE A 113 9.30 -13.28 2.11
C ILE A 113 10.31 -14.27 1.52
N PRO A 114 10.25 -14.65 0.23
CA PRO A 114 11.26 -15.53 -0.37
C PRO A 114 12.67 -14.92 -0.38
N SER A 115 12.80 -13.61 -0.56
CA SER A 115 14.12 -12.93 -0.59
C SER A 115 14.75 -12.73 0.79
N ALA A 116 13.99 -12.87 1.88
CA ALA A 116 14.46 -12.55 3.22
C ALA A 116 15.46 -13.59 3.73
N SER A 117 16.75 -13.23 3.84
CA SER A 117 17.79 -14.06 4.46
C SER A 117 17.84 -13.91 5.98
N LYS A 118 17.61 -12.69 6.49
CA LYS A 118 17.68 -12.37 7.92
C LYS A 118 16.38 -12.70 8.65
N SER A 119 16.50 -13.22 9.88
CA SER A 119 15.34 -13.51 10.75
C SER A 119 14.49 -12.26 11.02
N GLU A 120 15.13 -11.11 11.24
CA GLU A 120 14.45 -9.83 11.44
C GLU A 120 13.61 -9.41 10.22
N SER A 121 14.14 -9.58 9.00
CA SER A 121 13.41 -9.34 7.75
C SER A 121 12.17 -10.23 7.65
N LYS A 122 12.32 -11.54 7.94
CA LYS A 122 11.20 -12.50 7.90
C LYS A 122 10.10 -12.14 8.89
N VAL A 123 10.47 -11.85 10.15
CA VAL A 123 9.51 -11.47 11.19
C VAL A 123 8.76 -10.20 10.79
N PHE A 124 9.46 -9.21 10.25
CA PHE A 124 8.83 -7.98 9.78
C PHE A 124 7.79 -8.24 8.68
N TYR A 125 8.14 -9.04 7.67
CA TYR A 125 7.24 -9.33 6.55
C TYR A 125 6.04 -10.18 6.99
N LEU A 126 6.23 -11.15 7.87
CA LEU A 126 5.14 -11.97 8.41
C LEU A 126 4.18 -11.14 9.27
N LYS A 127 4.71 -10.20 10.07
CA LYS A 127 3.89 -9.24 10.82
C LYS A 127 3.06 -8.37 9.86
N THR A 128 3.72 -7.79 8.85
CA THR A 128 3.04 -6.95 7.84
C THR A 128 1.96 -7.73 7.08
N LYS A 129 2.21 -9.01 6.80
CA LYS A 129 1.22 -9.93 6.20
C LYS A 129 0.00 -10.08 7.10
N GLY A 130 0.22 -10.30 8.40
CA GLY A 130 -0.86 -10.39 9.40
C GLY A 130 -1.72 -9.13 9.47
N ASP A 131 -1.11 -7.94 9.36
CA ASP A 131 -1.83 -6.66 9.40
C ASP A 131 -2.72 -6.40 8.16
N CYS A 132 -2.52 -7.16 7.08
CA CYS A 132 -3.27 -7.04 5.81
C CYS A 132 -4.47 -7.98 5.71
N TYR A 133 -4.60 -8.96 6.62
CA TYR A 133 -5.76 -9.85 6.73
C TYR A 133 -6.75 -9.30 7.76
#